data_AF-A0A0V0GTD3-F1
#
_entry.id   AF-A0A0V0GTD3-F1
#
_cell.length_a   1.000
_cell.length_b   1.000
_cell.length_c   1.000
_cell.angle_alpha   90.00
_cell.angle_beta   90.00
_cell.angle_gamma   90.00
#
_symmetry.space_group_name_H-M   'P 1'
#
loop_
_entity.id
_entity.type
_entity.pdbx_description
1 polymer ?
#
loop_
_entity_poly.entity_id
_entity_poly.type
_entity_poly.pdbx_seq_one_letter_code
_entity_poly.pdbx_strand_id
1 'polypeptide(L)'
;EFGKLNFLQHLDLSNNALTGTPPADLFSLSSISYLNLASNVLSGSLPSHLNCGGELGFVDISNNRLVGGLPSCLNTISDKRIVKVGGNCLSLDTQYQHSEGYCKQANSDKKQITGKQIALLAGVIGGIVIVVVFLLVVLFIFRRKRHARNMVDKHIPPKVVQNTQPGGSL
;
A
#
# COMPACT_ATOMS: atom_id res chain seq x y z
N GLU A 1 -12.18 27.11 -1.02
CA GLU A 1 -12.69 27.62 -2.30
C GLU A 1 -12.21 26.71 -3.44
N PHE A 2 -12.95 25.65 -3.76
CA PHE A 2 -12.65 24.84 -4.96
C PHE A 2 -13.21 25.50 -6.22
N GLY A 3 -14.24 26.35 -6.10
CA GLY A 3 -14.89 27.06 -7.22
C GLY A 3 -14.00 27.99 -8.07
N LYS A 4 -12.71 28.15 -7.74
CA LYS A 4 -11.73 28.89 -8.58
C LYS A 4 -11.03 27.99 -9.60
N LEU A 5 -11.17 26.67 -9.49
CA LEU A 5 -10.52 25.68 -10.35
C LEU A 5 -11.28 25.49 -11.68
N ASN A 6 -11.53 26.58 -12.39
CA ASN A 6 -12.40 26.62 -13.57
C ASN A 6 -11.91 25.76 -14.75
N PHE A 7 -10.64 25.38 -14.77
CA PHE A 7 -10.04 24.56 -15.82
C PHE A 7 -9.81 23.11 -15.40
N LEU A 8 -10.17 22.73 -14.18
CA LEU A 8 -9.97 21.37 -13.69
C LEU A 8 -10.96 20.44 -14.39
N GLN A 9 -10.45 19.50 -15.18
CA GLN A 9 -11.25 18.54 -15.94
C GLN A 9 -11.28 17.15 -15.28
N HIS A 10 -10.16 16.75 -14.68
CA HIS A 10 -9.98 15.43 -14.12
C HIS A 10 -9.44 15.53 -12.70
N LEU A 11 -10.16 14.96 -11.75
CA LEU A 11 -9.74 14.88 -10.36
C LEU A 11 -9.93 13.46 -9.83
N ASP A 12 -8.82 12.80 -9.54
CA ASP A 12 -8.81 11.53 -8.83
C ASP A 12 -8.14 11.70 -7.46
N LEU A 13 -8.94 11.53 -6.41
CA LEU A 13 -8.54 11.52 -5.01
C LEU A 13 -8.86 10.18 -4.35
N SER A 14 -9.10 9.13 -5.14
CA SER A 14 -9.51 7.82 -4.64
C SER A 14 -8.39 7.12 -3.85
N ASN A 15 -8.77 6.19 -2.98
CA ASN A 15 -7.83 5.38 -2.18
C ASN A 15 -6.95 6.21 -1.23
N ASN A 16 -7.53 7.25 -0.62
CA ASN A 16 -6.88 8.06 0.39
C ASN A 16 -7.58 7.90 1.75
N ALA A 17 -7.11 8.65 2.75
CA ALA A 17 -7.73 8.73 4.07
C ALA A 17 -8.49 10.06 4.26
N LEU A 18 -9.08 10.62 3.19
CA LEU A 18 -9.80 11.89 3.28
C LEU A 18 -11.05 11.73 4.14
N THR A 19 -11.30 12.70 5.00
CA THR A 19 -12.41 12.73 5.97
C THR A 19 -13.28 13.96 5.81
N GLY A 20 -14.46 13.94 6.43
CA GLY A 20 -15.41 15.06 6.40
C GLY A 20 -16.29 15.06 5.16
N THR A 21 -17.11 16.11 5.03
CA THR A 21 -18.06 16.23 3.92
C THR A 21 -17.38 16.80 2.68
N PRO A 22 -17.54 16.16 1.50
CA PRO A 22 -17.08 16.74 0.25
C PRO A 22 -17.71 18.12 0.00
N PRO A 23 -16.92 19.14 -0.35
CA PRO A 23 -17.46 20.46 -0.65
C PRO A 23 -18.32 20.41 -1.92
N ALA A 24 -19.52 21.00 -1.85
CA ALA A 24 -20.48 20.98 -2.96
C ALA A 24 -19.91 21.59 -4.25
N ASP A 25 -19.06 22.62 -4.13
CA ASP A 25 -18.37 23.28 -5.24
C ASP A 25 -17.57 22.32 -6.12
N LEU A 26 -17.12 21.18 -5.58
CA LEU A 26 -16.35 20.19 -6.33
C LEU A 26 -17.16 19.53 -7.44
N PHE A 27 -18.47 19.39 -7.21
CA PHE A 27 -19.39 18.77 -8.16
C PHE A 27 -19.91 19.77 -9.20
N SER A 28 -19.78 21.07 -8.92
CA SER A 28 -20.30 22.17 -9.76
C SER A 28 -19.22 22.90 -10.57
N LEU A 29 -17.96 22.45 -10.53
CA LEU A 29 -16.90 23.03 -11.34
C LEU A 29 -17.29 23.01 -12.83
N SER A 30 -17.01 24.11 -13.52
CA SER A 30 -17.47 24.33 -14.89
C SER A 30 -16.91 23.34 -15.90
N SER A 31 -15.63 22.98 -15.76
CA SER A 31 -14.93 22.11 -16.72
C SER A 31 -14.73 20.67 -16.24
N ILE A 32 -15.17 20.31 -15.02
CA ILE A 32 -14.92 18.97 -14.48
C ILE A 32 -15.73 17.93 -15.26
N SER A 33 -15.04 16.92 -15.79
CA SER A 33 -15.63 15.81 -16.53
C SER A 33 -15.46 14.47 -15.81
N TYR A 34 -14.43 14.36 -14.98
CA TYR A 34 -14.12 13.16 -14.21
C TYR A 34 -13.83 13.51 -12.75
N LEU A 35 -14.61 12.95 -11.84
CA LEU A 35 -14.43 13.10 -10.40
C LEU A 35 -14.45 11.74 -9.71
N ASN A 36 -13.32 11.34 -9.12
CA ASN A 36 -13.19 10.10 -8.38
C ASN A 36 -12.76 10.37 -6.93
N LEU A 37 -13.67 10.12 -5.99
CA LEU A 37 -13.47 10.24 -4.54
C LEU A 37 -13.57 8.87 -3.84
N ALA A 38 -13.58 7.79 -4.60
CA ALA A 38 -13.88 6.45 -4.09
C ALA A 38 -12.86 5.96 -3.05
N SER A 39 -13.28 5.05 -2.18
CA SER A 39 -12.39 4.40 -1.20
C SER A 39 -11.67 5.42 -0.31
N ASN A 40 -12.44 6.32 0.29
CA ASN A 40 -11.98 7.27 1.30
C ASN A 40 -12.77 7.05 2.60
N VAL A 41 -12.72 8.04 3.48
CA VAL A 41 -13.35 8.03 4.79
C VAL A 41 -14.33 9.23 4.90
N LEU A 42 -14.81 9.72 3.75
CA LEU A 42 -15.70 10.87 3.63
C LEU A 42 -17.05 10.58 4.28
N SER A 43 -17.64 11.56 4.96
CA SER A 43 -18.85 11.41 5.76
C SER A 43 -19.81 12.60 5.60
N GLY A 44 -20.92 12.59 6.33
CA GLY A 44 -21.94 13.63 6.21
C GLY A 44 -22.83 13.49 4.98
N SER A 45 -23.72 14.47 4.80
CA SER A 45 -24.69 14.50 3.70
C SER A 45 -24.29 15.45 2.58
N LEU A 46 -24.58 15.05 1.35
CA LEU A 46 -24.50 15.94 0.20
C LEU A 46 -25.77 16.83 0.15
N PRO A 47 -25.66 18.12 -0.19
CA PRO A 47 -26.82 19.00 -0.32
C PRO A 47 -27.82 18.46 -1.35
N SER A 48 -29.11 18.45 -1.03
CA SER A 48 -30.17 18.05 -1.99
C SER A 48 -30.18 18.92 -3.24
N HIS A 49 -29.83 20.20 -3.10
CA HIS A 49 -29.73 21.19 -4.18
C HIS A 49 -28.35 21.21 -4.87
N LEU A 50 -27.59 20.12 -4.80
CA LEU A 50 -26.31 20.00 -5.51
C LEU A 50 -26.52 20.28 -7.01
N ASN A 51 -25.71 21.17 -7.57
CA ASN A 51 -25.65 21.39 -9.01
C ASN A 51 -24.47 20.62 -9.57
N CYS A 52 -24.72 19.64 -10.43
CA CYS A 52 -23.67 18.89 -11.09
C CYS A 52 -23.28 19.60 -12.39
N GLY A 53 -21.99 19.86 -12.60
CA GLY A 53 -21.47 20.51 -13.82
C GLY A 53 -21.94 19.80 -15.10
N GLY A 54 -22.21 20.58 -16.15
CA GLY A 54 -22.74 20.06 -17.42
C GLY A 54 -21.81 19.06 -18.12
N GLU A 55 -20.49 19.25 -17.96
CA GLU A 55 -19.45 18.39 -18.53
C GLU A 55 -19.17 17.14 -17.70
N LEU A 56 -19.72 17.03 -16.49
CA LEU A 56 -19.42 15.95 -15.56
C LEU A 56 -20.01 14.63 -16.06
N GLY A 57 -19.16 13.80 -16.68
CA GLY A 57 -19.54 12.52 -17.28
C GLY A 57 -19.26 11.32 -16.37
N PHE A 58 -18.30 11.42 -15.45
CA PHE A 58 -17.96 10.35 -14.52
C PHE A 58 -17.86 10.84 -13.07
N VAL A 59 -18.60 10.20 -12.18
CA VAL A 59 -18.55 10.45 -10.73
C VAL A 59 -18.46 9.12 -9.98
N ASP A 60 -17.43 8.94 -9.18
CA ASP A 60 -17.32 7.81 -8.26
C ASP A 60 -17.11 8.31 -6.83
N ILE A 61 -18.13 8.14 -5.99
CA ILE A 61 -18.09 8.43 -4.55
C ILE A 61 -18.20 7.15 -3.73
N SER A 62 -18.04 5.98 -4.35
CA SER A 62 -18.25 4.68 -3.73
C SER A 62 -17.28 4.40 -2.58
N ASN A 63 -17.66 3.48 -1.70
CA ASN A 63 -16.82 3.04 -0.58
C ASN A 63 -16.37 4.19 0.32
N ASN A 64 -17.34 4.94 0.83
CA ASN A 64 -17.16 6.04 1.79
C ASN A 64 -18.17 5.86 2.95
N ARG A 65 -18.44 6.91 3.72
CA ARG A 65 -19.42 6.95 4.82
C ARG A 65 -20.45 8.06 4.62
N LEU A 66 -20.76 8.38 3.36
CA LEU A 66 -21.75 9.39 3.03
C LEU A 66 -23.15 8.89 3.41
N VAL A 67 -23.95 9.80 3.97
CA VAL A 67 -25.29 9.51 4.49
C VAL A 67 -26.31 10.48 3.88
N GLY A 68 -27.59 10.19 4.08
CA GLY A 68 -28.67 11.07 3.64
C GLY A 68 -29.13 10.77 2.21
N GLY A 69 -29.71 11.78 1.56
CA GLY A 69 -30.34 11.63 0.25
C GLY A 69 -29.31 11.74 -0.87
N LEU A 70 -29.42 10.89 -1.88
CA LEU A 70 -28.65 11.07 -3.11
C LEU A 70 -29.15 12.33 -3.84
N PRO A 71 -28.31 13.33 -4.12
CA PRO A 71 -28.73 14.53 -4.84
C PRO A 71 -29.32 14.19 -6.21
N SER A 72 -30.38 14.87 -6.61
CA SER A 72 -31.13 14.57 -7.85
C SER A 72 -30.25 14.62 -9.10
N CYS A 73 -29.25 15.52 -9.13
CA CYS A 73 -28.32 15.63 -10.26
C CYS A 73 -27.38 14.41 -10.41
N LEU A 74 -27.18 13.63 -9.34
CA LEU A 74 -26.44 12.35 -9.35
C LEU A 74 -27.38 11.14 -9.48
N ASN A 75 -28.67 11.31 -9.16
CA ASN A 75 -29.70 10.29 -9.32
C ASN A 75 -30.28 10.23 -10.75
N THR A 76 -30.03 11.25 -11.57
CA THR A 76 -30.53 11.25 -12.94
C THR A 76 -29.76 10.23 -13.76
N ILE A 77 -30.37 9.08 -14.03
CA ILE A 77 -29.92 8.10 -15.03
C ILE A 77 -30.07 8.79 -16.39
N SER A 78 -29.09 9.61 -16.74
CA SER A 78 -28.94 10.12 -18.11
C SER A 78 -27.85 9.29 -18.77
N ASP A 79 -28.02 8.95 -20.04
CA ASP A 79 -27.02 8.22 -20.84
C ASP A 79 -25.66 8.93 -20.91
N LYS A 80 -25.57 10.19 -20.44
CA LYS A 80 -24.37 11.02 -20.44
C LYS A 80 -23.50 10.89 -19.18
N ARG A 81 -24.00 10.30 -18.07
CA ARG A 81 -23.28 10.31 -16.79
C ARG A 81 -23.22 8.95 -16.12
N ILE A 82 -22.00 8.48 -15.82
CA ILE A 82 -21.73 7.29 -15.02
C ILE A 82 -21.57 7.73 -13.56
N VAL A 83 -22.44 7.24 -12.68
CA VAL A 83 -22.40 7.54 -11.25
C VAL A 83 -22.25 6.25 -10.43
N LYS A 84 -21.22 6.19 -9.59
CA LYS A 84 -20.98 5.09 -8.65
C LYS A 84 -21.10 5.59 -7.22
N VAL A 85 -22.11 5.07 -6.50
CA VAL A 85 -22.44 5.49 -5.13
C VAL A 85 -22.40 4.36 -4.11
N GLY A 86 -22.24 3.10 -4.57
CA GLY A 86 -22.28 1.91 -3.72
C GLY A 86 -21.26 1.94 -2.57
N GLY A 87 -21.52 1.19 -1.50
CA GLY A 87 -20.66 1.22 -0.32
C GLY A 87 -20.73 2.55 0.46
N ASN A 88 -21.87 3.24 0.39
CA ASN A 88 -22.27 4.36 1.25
C ASN A 88 -23.67 4.06 1.83
N CYS A 89 -24.20 4.97 2.63
CA CYS A 89 -25.56 4.88 3.18
C CYS A 89 -26.45 5.99 2.61
N LEU A 90 -26.35 6.19 1.30
CA LEU A 90 -27.17 7.11 0.55
C LEU A 90 -28.51 6.45 0.23
N SER A 91 -29.60 7.18 0.44
CA SER A 91 -30.96 6.75 0.09
C SER A 91 -31.50 7.60 -1.07
N LEU A 92 -32.32 6.99 -1.91
CA LEU A 92 -33.09 7.71 -2.93
C LEU A 92 -34.31 8.42 -2.34
N ASP A 93 -34.77 7.96 -1.17
CA ASP A 93 -35.96 8.45 -0.50
C ASP A 93 -35.59 8.94 0.91
N THR A 94 -36.00 10.17 1.23
CA THR A 94 -35.74 10.81 2.53
C THR A 94 -36.49 10.11 3.67
N GLN A 95 -37.52 9.31 3.38
CA GLN A 95 -38.30 8.57 4.38
C GLN A 95 -37.58 7.33 4.94
N TYR A 96 -36.48 6.88 4.30
CA TYR A 96 -35.69 5.73 4.72
C TYR A 96 -34.24 6.10 5.13
N GLN A 97 -34.01 7.34 5.58
CA GLN A 97 -32.69 7.75 6.06
C GLN A 97 -32.38 7.14 7.44
N HIS A 98 -31.25 6.45 7.51
CA HIS A 98 -30.73 5.88 8.75
C HIS A 98 -29.78 6.87 9.42
N SER A 99 -29.73 6.85 10.76
CA SER A 99 -28.80 7.68 11.55
C SER A 99 -27.34 7.42 11.15
N GLU A 100 -26.47 8.43 11.27
CA GLU A 100 -25.06 8.41 10.84
C GLU A 100 -24.27 7.25 11.47
N GLY A 101 -24.66 6.81 12.68
CA GLY A 101 -24.06 5.66 13.37
C GLY A 101 -24.36 4.28 12.74
N TYR A 102 -25.33 4.18 11.83
CA TYR A 102 -25.63 2.95 11.09
C TYR A 102 -24.65 2.74 9.94
N CYS A 103 -24.03 3.81 9.44
CA CYS A 103 -23.15 3.75 8.29
C CYS A 103 -21.76 3.22 8.65
N LYS A 104 -21.64 1.89 8.70
CA LYS A 104 -20.35 1.23 8.88
C LYS A 104 -19.57 1.26 7.57
N GLN A 105 -18.26 1.44 7.70
CA GLN A 105 -17.34 1.46 6.57
C GLN A 105 -17.58 0.23 5.69
N ALA A 106 -17.73 0.45 4.38
CA ALA A 106 -17.60 -0.65 3.42
C ALA A 106 -16.25 -1.29 3.69
N ASN A 107 -16.26 -2.52 4.21
CA ASN A 107 -15.06 -3.23 4.62
C ASN A 107 -14.21 -3.35 3.37
N SER A 108 -13.23 -2.46 3.23
CA SER A 108 -12.28 -2.56 2.14
C SER A 108 -11.44 -3.78 2.50
N ASP A 109 -11.89 -4.95 2.06
CA ASP A 109 -11.16 -6.22 2.17
C ASP A 109 -9.74 -6.10 1.56
N LYS A 110 -9.43 -4.97 0.93
CA LYS A 110 -8.08 -4.52 0.55
C LYS A 110 -7.16 -4.13 1.71
N LYS A 111 -7.61 -4.01 2.97
CA LYS A 111 -6.67 -3.85 4.11
C LYS A 111 -5.75 -5.08 4.27
N GLN A 112 -6.11 -6.22 3.68
CA GLN A 112 -5.27 -7.41 3.69
C GLN A 112 -4.13 -7.37 2.65
N ILE A 113 -4.18 -6.51 1.64
CA ILE A 113 -3.14 -6.44 0.60
C ILE A 113 -1.91 -5.67 1.12
N THR A 114 -2.09 -4.58 1.85
CA THR A 114 -0.96 -3.76 2.32
C THR A 114 -0.19 -4.42 3.48
N GLY A 115 -0.89 -5.05 4.43
CA GLY A 115 -0.24 -5.69 5.59
C GLY A 115 0.52 -6.97 5.25
N LYS A 116 -0.06 -7.85 4.41
CA LYS A 116 0.59 -9.11 4.01
C LYS A 116 1.83 -8.86 3.15
N GLN A 117 1.79 -7.88 2.23
CA GLN A 117 2.93 -7.57 1.37
C GLN A 117 4.09 -6.94 2.15
N ILE A 118 3.80 -6.02 3.10
CA ILE A 118 4.83 -5.44 3.96
C ILE A 118 5.45 -6.51 4.88
N ALA A 119 4.64 -7.42 5.45
CA ALA A 119 5.14 -8.49 6.30
C ALA A 119 6.03 -9.50 5.53
N LEU A 120 5.66 -9.84 4.30
CA LEU A 120 6.48 -10.70 3.42
C LEU A 120 7.83 -10.03 3.12
N LEU A 121 7.84 -8.75 2.73
CA LEU A 121 9.07 -8.01 2.46
C LEU A 121 9.97 -7.93 3.69
N ALA A 122 9.41 -7.58 4.86
CA ALA A 122 10.16 -7.51 6.11
C ALA A 122 10.75 -8.86 6.51
N GLY A 123 10.00 -9.96 6.35
CA GLY A 123 10.47 -11.32 6.62
C GLY A 123 11.62 -11.75 5.72
N VAL A 124 11.53 -11.47 4.42
CA VAL A 124 12.61 -11.78 3.45
C VAL A 124 13.88 -11.01 3.78
N ILE A 125 13.77 -9.70 4.05
CA ILE A 125 14.93 -8.87 4.41
C ILE A 125 15.57 -9.37 5.70
N GLY A 126 14.76 -9.66 6.73
CA GLY A 126 15.25 -10.22 8.00
C GLY A 126 15.98 -11.55 7.82
N GLY A 127 15.43 -12.46 7.00
CA GLY A 127 16.05 -13.74 6.69
C GLY A 127 17.41 -13.60 5.99
N ILE A 128 17.50 -12.71 4.99
CA ILE A 128 18.77 -12.46 4.28
C ILE A 128 19.84 -11.95 5.24
N VAL A 129 19.50 -11.00 6.12
CA VAL A 129 20.45 -10.46 7.11
C VAL A 129 20.97 -11.55 8.04
N ILE A 130 20.10 -12.44 8.53
CA ILE A 130 20.49 -13.56 9.40
C ILE A 130 21.46 -14.51 8.69
N VAL A 131 21.18 -14.87 7.44
CA VAL A 131 22.05 -15.74 6.64
C VAL A 131 23.42 -15.11 6.42
N VAL A 132 23.48 -13.82 6.09
CA VAL A 132 24.75 -13.11 5.89
C VAL A 132 25.57 -13.09 7.17
N VAL A 133 24.97 -12.76 8.31
CA VAL A 133 25.65 -12.75 9.62
C VAL A 133 26.19 -14.14 9.96
N PHE A 134 25.38 -15.20 9.74
CA PHE A 134 25.81 -16.57 9.97
C PHE A 134 27.03 -16.94 9.12
N LEU A 135 27.02 -16.61 7.82
CA LEU A 135 28.15 -16.87 6.92
C LEU A 135 29.42 -16.12 7.36
N LEU A 136 29.31 -14.86 7.79
CA LEU A 136 30.43 -14.09 8.30
C LEU A 136 31.04 -14.71 9.56
N VAL A 137 30.21 -15.19 10.50
CA VAL A 137 30.67 -15.89 11.71
C VAL A 137 31.38 -17.19 11.36
N VAL A 138 30.82 -18.00 10.44
CA VAL A 138 31.45 -19.24 9.98
C VAL A 138 32.81 -18.96 9.33
N LEU A 139 32.90 -17.95 8.46
CA LEU A 139 34.15 -17.53 7.83
C LEU A 139 35.17 -17.07 8.87
N PHE A 140 34.75 -16.30 9.88
CA PHE A 140 35.62 -15.87 10.97
C PHE A 140 36.19 -17.06 11.76
N ILE A 141 35.34 -18.03 12.12
CA ILE A 141 35.78 -19.26 12.81
C ILE A 141 36.75 -20.05 11.93
N PHE A 142 36.44 -20.21 10.64
CA PHE A 142 37.32 -20.94 9.71
C PHE A 142 38.67 -20.25 9.53
N ARG A 143 38.69 -18.92 9.39
CA ARG A 143 39.93 -18.13 9.34
C ARG A 143 40.76 -18.29 10.61
N ARG A 144 40.12 -18.23 11.78
CA ARG A 144 40.80 -18.44 13.07
C ARG A 144 41.38 -19.86 13.19
N LYS A 145 40.62 -20.89 12.79
CA LYS A 145 41.11 -22.27 12.76
C LYS A 145 42.25 -22.47 11.78
N ARG A 146 42.17 -21.90 10.56
CA ARG A 146 43.24 -21.96 9.57
C ARG A 146 44.50 -21.25 10.07
N HIS A 147 44.36 -20.08 10.68
CA HIS A 147 45.48 -19.37 11.29
C HIS A 147 46.14 -20.21 12.40
N ALA A 148 45.36 -20.82 13.28
CA ALA A 148 45.89 -21.71 14.33
C ALA A 148 46.62 -22.93 13.75
N ARG A 149 46.07 -23.58 12.70
CA ARG A 149 46.74 -24.70 12.00
C ARG A 149 48.07 -24.29 11.37
N ASN A 150 48.10 -23.15 10.68
CA ASN A 150 49.33 -22.62 10.10
C ASN A 150 50.42 -22.32 11.15
N MET A 151 50.06 -22.06 12.41
CA MET A 151 51.04 -21.91 13.49
C MET A 151 51.57 -23.27 13.97
N VAL A 152 50.75 -24.33 13.94
CA VAL A 152 51.17 -25.69 14.32
C VAL A 152 52.08 -26.32 13.28
N ASP A 153 51.77 -26.18 11.98
CA ASP A 153 52.55 -26.78 10.89
C ASP A 153 53.98 -26.22 10.80
N LYS A 154 54.21 -24.97 11.24
CA LYS A 154 55.55 -24.38 11.29
C LYS A 154 56.47 -24.97 12.37
N HIS A 155 55.93 -25.76 13.32
CA HIS A 155 56.70 -26.29 14.45
C HIS A 155 57.00 -27.81 14.34
N ILE A 156 56.62 -28.48 13.25
CA ILE A 156 56.92 -29.92 13.05
C ILE A 156 58.17 -30.05 12.17
N PRO A 157 59.33 -30.51 12.69
CA PRO A 157 60.53 -30.70 11.88
C PRO A 157 60.41 -31.93 10.95
N PRO A 158 61.03 -31.91 9.76
CA PRO A 158 60.98 -33.04 8.83
C PRO A 158 61.72 -34.25 9.40
N LYS A 159 61.11 -35.43 9.30
CA LYS A 159 61.76 -36.72 9.58
C LYS A 159 62.86 -36.97 8.55
N VAL A 160 64.11 -36.99 9.00
CA VAL A 160 65.28 -37.40 8.19
C VAL A 160 65.21 -38.92 7.97
N VAL A 161 65.07 -39.32 6.70
CA VAL A 161 65.24 -40.71 6.26
C VAL A 161 66.74 -40.99 6.22
N GLN A 162 67.24 -41.86 7.09
CA GLN A 162 68.62 -42.34 7.03
C GLN A 162 68.73 -43.39 5.91
N ASN A 163 69.45 -43.04 4.84
CA ASN A 163 69.97 -44.02 3.88
C ASN A 163 71.25 -44.64 4.45
N THR A 164 71.21 -45.93 4.76
CA THR A 164 72.39 -46.71 5.11
C THR A 164 72.98 -47.33 3.84
N GLN A 165 74.23 -47.01 3.49
CA GLN A 165 75.03 -47.79 2.53
C GLN A 165 76.22 -48.45 3.25
N PRO A 166 76.65 -49.66 2.81
CA PRO A 166 77.49 -50.56 3.61
C PRO A 166 78.98 -50.22 3.51
N GLY A 167 79.70 -50.50 4.60
CA GLY A 167 81.13 -50.26 4.74
C GLY A 167 82.00 -51.13 3.83
N GLY A 168 83.16 -50.56 3.48
CA GLY A 168 84.26 -51.23 2.80
C GLY A 168 85.60 -50.81 3.38
N SER A 169 86.32 -51.81 3.94
CA SER A 169 87.78 -52.03 3.92
C SER A 169 88.75 -50.91 4.30
N LEU A 170 89.50 -51.11 5.40
CA LEU A 170 90.86 -51.69 5.41
C LEU A 170 91.22 -52.18 6.83
#